data_AF-A0A1T4PEN6-F1
#
_entry.id   AF-A0A1T4PEN6-F1
#
_cell.length_a   1.000
_cell.length_b   1.000
_cell.length_c   1.000
_cell.angle_alpha   90.00
_cell.angle_beta   90.00
_cell.angle_gamma   90.00
#
_symmetry.space_group_name_H-M   'P 1'
#
loop_
_entity.id
_entity.type
_entity.pdbx_description
1 polymer ?
#
loop_
_entity_poly.entity_id
_entity_poly.type
_entity_poly.pdbx_seq_one_letter_code
_entity_poly.pdbx_strand_id
1 'polypeptide(L)'
;MIKKIIFSFMFINLIAFGEIHIKIFQPLRFNNVNTRSISESDSVIGEGILEISTDNLKEDEGKELAFLFPQKGLMTNRKKWVKIDSYYMDLKDKKLIIDRETVQVKFYAKLDRDNFRKPGEDPEIVEGDYIGYVPIIVSQYSKLENRSDS
;
A
#
# COMPACT_ATOMS: atom_id res chain seq x y z
N MET A 1 26.17 9.97 -45.98
CA MET A 1 26.24 9.09 -44.78
C MET A 1 25.82 9.78 -43.49
N ILE A 2 26.25 11.02 -43.23
CA ILE A 2 25.91 11.79 -42.00
C ILE A 2 24.40 11.86 -41.69
N LYS A 3 23.54 12.07 -42.70
CA LYS A 3 22.07 12.05 -42.50
C LYS A 3 21.53 10.71 -41.97
N LYS A 4 22.14 9.58 -42.33
CA LYS A 4 21.75 8.25 -41.82
C LYS A 4 22.19 8.03 -40.37
N ILE A 5 23.34 8.61 -39.98
CA ILE A 5 23.86 8.55 -38.60
C ILE A 5 22.99 9.39 -37.65
N ILE A 6 22.57 10.58 -38.09
CA ILE A 6 21.67 11.45 -37.32
C ILE A 6 20.30 10.78 -37.10
N PHE A 7 19.76 10.09 -38.11
CA PHE A 7 18.51 9.33 -37.99
C PHE A 7 18.64 8.14 -37.03
N SER A 8 19.81 7.50 -36.99
CA SER A 8 20.12 6.41 -36.05
C SER A 8 20.16 6.88 -34.59
N PHE A 9 20.63 8.10 -34.33
CA PHE A 9 20.69 8.67 -32.98
C PHE A 9 19.32 9.07 -32.41
N MET A 10 18.31 9.33 -33.27
CA MET A 10 16.95 9.63 -32.81
C MET A 10 16.23 8.42 -32.19
N PHE A 11 16.62 7.19 -32.54
CA PHE A 11 15.98 5.97 -32.00
C PHE A 11 16.54 5.53 -30.64
N ILE A 12 17.67 6.09 -30.18
CA ILE A 12 18.33 5.67 -28.94
C ILE A 12 17.68 6.32 -27.69
N ASN A 13 16.80 7.31 -27.87
CA ASN A 13 16.18 8.07 -26.77
C ASN A 13 14.84 7.50 -26.27
N LEU A 14 14.43 6.32 -26.71
CA LEU A 14 13.22 5.64 -26.19
C LEU A 14 13.57 4.57 -25.16
N ILE A 15 14.53 4.85 -24.28
CA ILE A 15 14.67 4.09 -23.05
C ILE A 15 13.52 4.56 -22.14
N ALA A 16 12.34 3.96 -22.34
CA ALA A 16 11.25 4.07 -21.37
C ALA A 16 11.71 3.26 -20.14
N PHE A 17 12.05 3.98 -19.08
CA PHE A 17 12.29 3.35 -17.78
C PHE A 17 10.97 2.76 -17.29
N GLY A 18 10.99 1.51 -16.81
CA GLY A 18 9.81 0.93 -16.17
C GLY A 18 9.39 1.73 -14.94
N GLU A 19 8.09 2.00 -14.82
CA GLU A 19 7.45 2.63 -13.68
C GLU A 19 6.56 1.64 -12.92
N ILE A 20 6.74 1.60 -11.60
CA ILE A 20 5.86 0.86 -10.70
C ILE A 20 4.88 1.84 -10.07
N HIS A 21 3.60 1.65 -10.36
CA HIS A 21 2.51 2.43 -9.79
C HIS A 21 1.91 1.71 -8.58
N ILE A 22 1.70 2.45 -7.51
CA ILE A 22 1.05 1.96 -6.30
C ILE A 22 -0.08 2.91 -5.97
N LYS A 23 -1.30 2.38 -5.87
CA LYS A 23 -2.49 3.17 -5.53
C LYS A 23 -3.39 2.42 -4.56
N ILE A 24 -4.21 3.18 -3.85
CA ILE A 24 -5.29 2.64 -3.04
C ILE A 24 -6.43 2.24 -4.00
N PHE A 25 -6.61 0.93 -4.21
CA PHE A 25 -7.71 0.39 -5.02
C PHE A 25 -9.03 0.42 -4.25
N GLN A 26 -8.98 0.04 -2.96
CA GLN A 26 -10.09 0.22 -2.03
C GLN A 26 -9.59 0.93 -0.76
N PRO A 27 -10.23 2.04 -0.35
CA PRO A 27 -9.87 2.74 0.87
C PRO A 27 -10.12 1.84 2.08
N LEU A 28 -9.45 2.19 3.18
CA LEU A 28 -9.56 1.43 4.41
C LEU A 28 -10.94 1.64 5.06
N ARG A 29 -11.66 0.54 5.30
CA ARG A 29 -13.00 0.54 5.88
C ARG A 29 -13.02 -0.28 7.15
N PHE A 30 -13.54 0.30 8.23
CA PHE A 30 -13.70 -0.39 9.52
C PHE A 30 -15.07 -1.07 9.55
N ASN A 31 -15.07 -2.40 9.65
CA ASN A 31 -16.28 -3.20 9.75
C ASN A 31 -16.55 -3.60 11.22
N ASN A 32 -17.81 -3.82 11.58
CA ASN A 32 -18.23 -4.35 12.89
C ASN A 32 -17.86 -3.52 14.14
N VAL A 33 -17.94 -2.19 14.03
CA VAL A 33 -17.81 -1.28 15.17
C VAL A 33 -18.85 -1.55 16.28
N ASN A 34 -20.03 -2.04 15.90
CA ASN A 34 -21.24 -2.02 16.73
C ASN A 34 -21.68 -3.37 17.28
N THR A 35 -21.08 -4.47 16.85
CA THR A 35 -21.54 -5.80 17.29
C THR A 35 -21.03 -6.09 18.70
N ARG A 36 -21.97 -6.19 19.65
CA ARG A 36 -21.78 -6.71 21.02
C ARG A 36 -21.21 -8.15 21.07
N SER A 37 -20.96 -8.77 19.92
CA SER A 37 -20.48 -10.15 19.75
C SER A 37 -18.99 -10.26 19.44
N ILE A 38 -18.23 -9.16 19.43
CA ILE A 38 -16.76 -9.25 19.47
C ILE A 38 -16.39 -9.58 20.92
N SER A 39 -16.51 -10.85 21.24
CA SER A 39 -16.20 -11.42 22.55
C SER A 39 -14.74 -11.87 22.67
N GLU A 40 -13.90 -11.62 21.64
CA GLU A 40 -12.57 -12.27 21.59
C GLU A 40 -11.40 -11.36 21.15
N SER A 41 -11.62 -10.10 20.80
CA SER A 41 -10.51 -9.13 20.71
C SER A 41 -10.95 -7.69 20.90
N ASP A 42 -10.27 -6.96 21.78
CA ASP A 42 -10.53 -5.53 22.10
C ASP A 42 -10.14 -4.56 20.96
N SER A 43 -10.04 -5.05 19.73
CA SER A 43 -9.50 -4.29 18.61
C SER A 43 -10.44 -4.25 17.42
N VAL A 44 -10.62 -3.06 16.86
CA VAL A 44 -11.32 -2.87 15.59
C VAL A 44 -10.29 -2.93 14.47
N ILE A 45 -10.59 -3.72 13.43
CA ILE A 45 -9.72 -3.88 12.26
C ILE A 45 -10.42 -3.24 11.06
N GLY A 46 -9.74 -2.30 10.44
CA GLY A 46 -10.12 -1.79 9.12
C GLY A 46 -9.32 -2.48 8.04
N GLU A 47 -9.97 -2.76 6.92
CA GLU A 47 -9.41 -3.44 5.75
C GLU A 47 -9.45 -2.52 4.53
N GLY A 48 -8.37 -2.48 3.76
CA GLY A 48 -8.29 -1.83 2.46
C GLY A 48 -7.49 -2.68 1.46
N ILE A 49 -7.48 -2.26 0.21
CA ILE A 49 -6.75 -2.93 -0.88
C ILE A 49 -5.83 -1.94 -1.58
N LEU A 50 -4.56 -2.31 -1.69
CA LEU A 50 -3.60 -1.65 -2.57
C LEU A 50 -3.54 -2.39 -3.90
N GLU A 51 -3.44 -1.62 -4.98
CA GLU A 51 -3.07 -2.16 -6.28
C GLU A 51 -1.66 -1.69 -6.60
N ILE A 52 -0.80 -2.66 -6.90
CA ILE A 52 0.57 -2.47 -7.36
C ILE A 52 0.60 -2.92 -8.81
N SER A 53 1.05 -2.06 -9.71
CA SER A 53 1.16 -2.36 -11.13
C SER A 53 2.49 -1.88 -11.69
N THR A 54 2.98 -2.54 -12.73
CA THR A 54 4.14 -2.13 -13.52
C THR A 54 3.72 -1.94 -14.97
N ASP A 55 4.31 -0.96 -15.65
CA ASP A 55 4.15 -0.76 -17.10
C ASP A 55 5.16 -1.58 -17.93
N ASN A 56 6.18 -2.18 -17.28
CA ASN A 56 7.26 -2.92 -17.92
C ASN A 56 7.66 -4.15 -17.09
N LEU A 57 6.82 -5.20 -17.14
CA LEU A 57 7.07 -6.46 -16.43
C LEU A 57 8.43 -7.08 -16.77
N LYS A 58 8.91 -6.95 -18.02
CA LYS A 58 10.21 -7.52 -18.42
C LYS A 58 11.39 -6.91 -17.66
N GLU A 59 11.29 -5.64 -17.28
CA GLU A 59 12.34 -4.96 -16.54
C GLU A 59 12.16 -5.13 -15.02
N ASP A 60 10.91 -5.18 -14.55
CA ASP A 60 10.59 -5.20 -13.13
C ASP A 60 10.46 -6.61 -12.51
N GLU A 61 10.34 -7.66 -13.32
CA GLU A 61 10.21 -9.04 -12.84
C GLU A 61 11.38 -9.41 -11.91
N GLY A 62 11.04 -9.95 -10.73
CA GLY A 62 12.00 -10.35 -9.71
C GLY A 62 12.49 -9.22 -8.80
N LYS A 63 12.10 -7.96 -9.02
CA LYS A 63 12.33 -6.88 -8.06
C LYS A 63 11.47 -7.10 -6.81
N GLU A 64 12.02 -6.80 -5.64
CA GLU A 64 11.35 -6.90 -4.34
C GLU A 64 10.90 -5.50 -3.88
N LEU A 65 9.62 -5.36 -3.55
CA LEU A 65 9.06 -4.20 -2.89
C LEU A 65 8.87 -4.50 -1.40
N ALA A 66 9.55 -3.74 -0.55
CA ALA A 66 9.37 -3.80 0.90
C ALA A 66 8.49 -2.62 1.36
N PHE A 67 7.41 -2.94 2.08
CA PHE A 67 6.44 -1.97 2.57
C PHE A 67 6.69 -1.65 4.04
N LEU A 68 6.96 -0.39 4.32
CA LEU A 68 7.16 0.15 5.65
C LEU A 68 5.96 1.01 6.03
N PHE A 69 5.38 0.69 7.18
CA PHE A 69 4.29 1.45 7.77
C PHE A 69 4.78 2.13 9.05
N PRO A 70 4.26 3.32 9.38
CA PRO A 70 4.52 3.92 10.68
C PRO A 70 3.94 3.04 11.79
N GLN A 71 4.51 3.13 13.00
CA GLN A 71 3.98 2.40 14.15
C GLN A 71 2.57 2.89 14.53
N LYS A 72 2.32 4.20 14.42
CA LYS A 72 1.04 4.82 14.76
C LYS A 72 0.65 5.82 13.69
N GLY A 73 -0.65 6.07 13.54
CA GLY A 73 -1.17 7.03 12.58
C GLY A 73 -2.42 7.74 13.08
N LEU A 74 -2.84 8.77 12.37
CA LEU A 74 -4.11 9.46 12.56
C LEU A 74 -4.92 9.35 11.27
N MET A 75 -6.18 8.94 11.37
CA MET A 75 -7.10 8.84 10.24
C MET A 75 -8.42 9.55 10.58
N THR A 76 -9.22 9.90 9.57
CA THR A 76 -10.50 10.57 9.79
C THR A 76 -11.55 10.10 8.79
N ASN A 77 -12.81 10.02 9.21
CA ASN A 77 -13.97 9.86 8.30
C ASN A 77 -14.68 11.20 8.03
N ARG A 78 -13.97 12.33 8.23
CA ARG A 78 -14.48 13.73 8.24
C ARG A 78 -15.40 14.07 9.41
N LYS A 79 -16.02 13.09 10.07
CA LYS A 79 -16.81 13.28 11.29
C LYS A 79 -15.96 13.15 12.55
N LYS A 80 -14.96 12.26 12.54
CA LYS A 80 -14.15 11.87 13.68
C LYS A 80 -12.73 11.53 13.28
N TRP A 81 -11.78 11.98 14.10
CA TRP A 81 -10.39 11.55 14.07
C TRP A 81 -10.19 10.31 14.93
N VAL A 82 -9.45 9.35 14.41
CA VAL A 82 -9.11 8.09 15.07
C VAL A 82 -7.62 7.87 15.03
N LYS A 83 -7.09 7.34 16.12
CA LYS A 83 -5.69 6.96 16.24
C LYS A 83 -5.55 5.49 15.84
N ILE A 84 -4.64 5.24 14.91
CA ILE A 84 -4.28 3.89 14.51
C ILE A 84 -3.10 3.43 15.35
N ASP A 85 -3.21 2.25 15.93
CA ASP A 85 -2.19 1.68 16.81
C ASP A 85 -1.18 0.80 16.07
N SER A 86 -1.58 0.21 14.94
CA SER A 86 -0.68 -0.55 14.08
C SER A 86 -1.26 -0.78 12.68
N TYR A 87 -0.38 -1.02 11.71
CA TYR A 87 -0.72 -1.37 10.33
C TYR A 87 -0.11 -2.72 9.93
N TYR A 88 -0.87 -3.48 9.17
CA TYR A 88 -0.51 -4.81 8.68
C TYR A 88 -0.77 -4.92 7.18
N MET A 89 -0.17 -5.90 6.55
CA MET A 89 -0.36 -6.20 5.13
C MET A 89 -0.40 -7.72 4.97
N ASP A 90 -1.24 -8.20 4.06
CA ASP A 90 -1.36 -9.62 3.71
C ASP A 90 -0.20 -10.06 2.80
N LEU A 91 1.02 -9.83 3.28
CA LEU A 91 2.27 -10.24 2.68
C LEU A 91 3.20 -10.71 3.78
N LYS A 92 3.90 -11.82 3.50
CA LYS A 92 4.96 -12.28 4.38
C LYS A 92 6.04 -11.20 4.47
N ASP A 93 6.41 -10.84 5.70
CA ASP A 93 7.43 -9.83 6.01
C ASP A 93 7.19 -8.46 5.35
N LYS A 94 5.94 -8.17 4.94
CA LYS A 94 5.57 -6.96 4.19
C LYS A 94 6.38 -6.78 2.89
N LYS A 95 6.70 -7.90 2.22
CA LYS A 95 7.48 -7.93 0.99
C LYS A 95 6.68 -8.53 -0.16
N LEU A 96 6.82 -7.93 -1.34
CA LEU A 96 6.23 -8.39 -2.59
C LEU A 96 7.32 -8.57 -3.63
N ILE A 97 7.35 -9.70 -4.33
CA ILE A 97 8.17 -9.88 -5.53
C ILE A 97 7.28 -9.63 -6.74
N ILE A 98 7.74 -8.82 -7.68
CA ILE A 98 7.01 -8.56 -8.92
C ILE A 98 7.14 -9.77 -9.85
N ASP A 99 6.02 -10.43 -10.13
CA ASP A 99 5.91 -11.60 -11.02
C ASP A 99 4.82 -11.44 -12.10
N ARG A 100 4.07 -10.33 -12.07
CA ARG A 100 2.94 -10.04 -12.95
C ARG A 100 2.71 -8.53 -13.06
N GLU A 101 1.98 -8.12 -14.09
CA GLU A 101 1.72 -6.70 -14.38
C GLU A 101 0.90 -5.98 -13.30
N THR A 102 0.00 -6.68 -12.62
CA THR A 102 -0.86 -6.08 -11.59
C THR A 102 -1.15 -7.07 -10.48
N VAL A 103 -1.02 -6.63 -9.24
CA VAL A 103 -1.35 -7.40 -8.04
C VAL A 103 -2.13 -6.53 -7.06
N GLN A 104 -3.12 -7.15 -6.44
CA GLN A 104 -3.90 -6.53 -5.37
C GLN A 104 -3.53 -7.16 -4.04
N VAL A 105 -3.21 -6.31 -3.07
CA VAL A 105 -2.72 -6.73 -1.75
C VAL A 105 -3.59 -6.08 -0.69
N LYS A 106 -4.09 -6.89 0.25
CA LYS A 106 -4.85 -6.39 1.39
C LYS A 106 -3.92 -5.74 2.41
N PHE A 107 -4.37 -4.64 2.97
CA PHE A 107 -3.70 -4.00 4.10
C PHE A 107 -4.73 -3.66 5.18
N TYR A 108 -4.26 -3.65 6.43
CA TYR A 108 -5.11 -3.51 7.60
C TYR A 108 -4.60 -2.43 8.53
N ALA A 109 -5.53 -1.78 9.21
CA ALA A 109 -5.25 -0.86 10.30
C ALA A 109 -5.98 -1.35 11.55
N LYS A 110 -5.24 -1.51 12.64
CA LYS A 110 -5.77 -1.91 13.94
C LYS A 110 -5.82 -0.69 14.85
N LEU A 111 -6.94 -0.54 15.54
CA LEU A 111 -7.11 0.46 16.58
C LEU A 111 -7.72 -0.16 17.84
N ASP A 112 -7.37 0.42 18.97
CA ASP A 112 -7.93 0.13 20.29
C ASP A 112 -9.36 0.67 20.40
N ARG A 113 -10.28 -0.19 20.83
CA ARG A 113 -11.69 0.13 20.99
C ARG A 113 -11.94 1.29 21.97
N ASP A 114 -11.14 1.38 23.04
CA ASP A 114 -11.32 2.40 24.09
C ASP A 114 -10.97 3.80 23.57
N ASN A 115 -10.02 3.89 22.64
CA ASN A 115 -9.68 5.15 21.95
C ASN A 115 -10.71 5.55 20.89
N PHE A 116 -11.58 4.62 20.50
CA PHE A 116 -12.48 4.77 19.37
C PHE A 116 -13.92 5.08 19.74
N ARG A 117 -14.39 4.69 20.93
CA ARG A 117 -15.76 5.02 21.37
C ARG A 117 -15.72 5.78 22.69
N LYS A 118 -16.11 7.06 22.67
CA LYS A 118 -16.36 7.77 23.93
C LYS A 118 -17.72 7.34 24.50
N PRO A 119 -17.86 7.20 25.83
CA PRO A 119 -19.16 6.94 26.44
C PRO A 119 -20.20 7.99 26.00
N GLY A 120 -21.35 7.55 25.49
CA GLY A 120 -22.44 8.44 25.05
C GLY A 120 -22.39 8.90 23.59
N GLU A 121 -21.39 8.47 22.81
CA GLU A 121 -21.26 8.84 21.39
C GLU A 121 -22.20 8.04 20.49
N ASP A 122 -22.84 8.72 19.54
CA ASP A 122 -23.75 8.12 18.56
C ASP A 122 -22.97 7.17 17.62
N PRO A 123 -23.40 5.91 17.46
CA PRO A 123 -22.74 4.99 16.54
C PRO A 123 -22.62 5.49 15.08
N GLU A 124 -23.51 6.35 14.59
CA GLU A 124 -23.45 6.90 13.22
C GLU A 124 -22.28 7.89 12.98
N ILE A 125 -21.66 8.39 14.06
CA ILE A 125 -20.46 9.24 14.01
C ILE A 125 -19.21 8.38 13.78
N VAL A 126 -19.28 7.13 14.23
CA VAL A 126 -18.18 6.19 14.31
C VAL A 126 -18.19 5.23 13.11
N GLU A 127 -19.34 5.01 12.48
CA GLU A 127 -19.46 4.21 11.26
C GLU A 127 -19.18 5.03 9.99
N GLY A 128 -18.41 4.46 9.05
CA GLY A 128 -18.18 5.05 7.72
C GLY A 128 -16.85 4.64 7.08
N ASP A 129 -16.61 5.17 5.87
CA ASP A 129 -15.34 5.04 5.17
C ASP A 129 -14.34 6.04 5.75
N TYR A 130 -13.24 5.54 6.31
CA TYR A 130 -12.19 6.38 6.88
C TYR A 130 -11.16 6.70 5.81
N ILE A 131 -11.14 7.96 5.41
CA ILE A 131 -10.19 8.48 4.43
C ILE A 131 -9.06 9.15 5.20
N GLY A 132 -7.96 8.41 5.39
CA GLY A 132 -6.71 8.97 5.88
C GLY A 132 -5.62 8.83 4.82
N TYR A 133 -4.70 9.79 4.78
CA TYR A 133 -3.39 9.56 4.18
C TYR A 133 -2.72 8.45 5.00
N VAL A 134 -2.74 7.21 4.51
CA VAL A 134 -1.87 6.16 5.06
C VAL A 134 -0.51 6.38 4.41
N PRO A 135 0.51 6.88 5.13
CA PRO A 135 1.83 7.02 4.55
C PRO A 135 2.40 5.62 4.38
N ILE A 136 2.39 5.13 3.14
CA ILE A 136 3.03 3.86 2.78
C ILE A 136 4.39 4.23 2.23
N ILE A 137 5.44 3.89 2.98
CA ILE A 137 6.81 4.03 2.50
C ILE A 137 7.16 2.74 1.79
N VAL A 138 7.51 2.83 0.52
CA VAL A 138 7.88 1.66 -0.29
C VAL A 138 9.35 1.76 -0.63
N SER A 139 10.09 0.69 -0.37
CA SER A 139 11.48 0.55 -0.77
C SER A 139 11.58 -0.53 -1.82
N GLN A 140 12.18 -0.20 -2.97
CA GLN A 140 12.41 -1.13 -4.06
C GLN A 140 13.85 -1.66 -3.96
N TYR A 141 13.98 -2.97 -4.00
CA TYR A 141 15.26 -3.66 -4.06
C TYR A 141 15.30 -4.47 -5.35
N SER A 142 16.33 -4.26 -6.15
CA SER A 142 16.66 -5.20 -7.23
C SER A 142 17.48 -6.34 -6.65
N LYS A 143 17.36 -7.53 -7.26
CA LYS A 143 18.36 -8.57 -7.06
C LYS A 143 19.71 -7.96 -7.49
N LEU A 144 20.70 -7.94 -6.60
CA LEU A 144 22.07 -7.65 -6.99
C LEU A 144 22.42 -8.66 -8.06
N GLU A 145 22.49 -8.24 -9.33
CA GLU A 145 23.16 -9.04 -10.33
C GLU A 145 24.56 -9.30 -9.77
N ASN A 146 24.95 -10.57 -9.69
CA ASN A 146 26.36 -10.90 -9.53
C ASN A 146 27.04 -10.23 -10.71
N ARG A 147 27.63 -9.04 -10.50
CA ARG A 147 28.68 -8.53 -11.35
C ARG A 147 29.77 -9.58 -11.29
N SER A 148 29.76 -10.49 -12.26
CA SER A 148 30.96 -11.19 -12.65
C SER A 148 31.89 -10.09 -13.16
N ASP A 149 32.77 -9.63 -12.28
CA ASP A 149 33.98 -8.96 -12.70
C ASP A 149 34.76 -9.97 -13.57
N SER A 150 34.57 -9.86 -14.90
CA SER A 150 35.36 -10.56 -15.91
C SER A 150 35.38 -9.77 -17.20
#